data_AF-A0A1V4YLP3-F1
#
_entry.id   AF-A0A1V4YLP3-F1
#
_cell.length_a   1.000
_cell.length_b   1.000
_cell.length_c   1.000
_cell.angle_alpha   90.00
_cell.angle_beta   90.00
_cell.angle_gamma   90.00
#
_symmetry.space_group_name_H-M   'P 1'
#
loop_
_entity.id
_entity.type
_entity.pdbx_description
1 polymer ?
#
loop_
_entity_poly.entity_id
_entity_poly.type
_entity_poly.pdbx_seq_one_letter_code
_entity_poly.pdbx_strand_id
1 'polypeptide(L)'
;MEINGVEIEDTYAEAFPIKIGRVLITAATKRWAEVAATEATGFGTSVIMCPAEAGIERFATCEETPDGRPGVYIQICTFGYEALEHQLLERIGQCILTAPTTSVFNGLPNAEKQFNIGAKERFFGDGLESVKQLGDHKMHSIPLMGGDFLIEENIGAIAGIAGGNFFIFGDSQMTALTAAEVAVDAIKELEGTITPFPGGIVASGSKSGSNKYAKFMKATANERYCPTVRDKVPDTQIPADVKAVYEIVINGVNEEVIKKAMAVGIKAAVTVPGVKKISAGNYGGKLGKYQLKLHDLF
;
A
#
# COMPACT_ATOMS: atom_id res chain seq x y z
N MET A 1 -18.05 -7.91 -19.73
CA MET A 1 -18.98 -7.65 -18.60
C MET A 1 -19.17 -6.14 -18.50
N GLU A 2 -20.29 -5.67 -17.97
CA GLU A 2 -20.50 -4.23 -17.70
C GLU A 2 -20.97 -4.01 -16.26
N ILE A 3 -20.49 -2.94 -15.63
CA ILE A 3 -20.96 -2.48 -14.32
C ILE A 3 -21.24 -0.99 -14.43
N ASN A 4 -22.45 -0.58 -14.07
CA ASN A 4 -22.92 0.81 -14.21
C ASN A 4 -22.74 1.37 -15.65
N GLY A 5 -22.90 0.51 -16.67
CA GLY A 5 -22.70 0.88 -18.07
C GLY A 5 -21.24 1.11 -18.49
N VAL A 6 -20.27 0.77 -17.63
CA VAL A 6 -18.83 0.80 -17.94
C VAL A 6 -18.35 -0.61 -18.28
N GLU A 7 -17.62 -0.75 -19.38
CA GLU A 7 -17.01 -2.02 -19.79
C GLU A 7 -15.96 -2.49 -18.77
N ILE A 8 -16.08 -3.74 -18.31
CA ILE A 8 -15.03 -4.45 -17.58
C ILE A 8 -14.39 -5.46 -18.52
N GLU A 9 -13.12 -5.23 -18.86
CA GLU A 9 -12.36 -6.10 -19.75
C GLU A 9 -12.20 -7.49 -19.15
N ASP A 10 -12.33 -8.54 -19.98
CA ASP A 10 -12.08 -9.93 -19.59
C ASP A 10 -10.57 -10.20 -19.55
N THR A 11 -9.96 -9.73 -18.47
CA THR A 11 -8.51 -9.82 -18.23
C THR A 11 -8.24 -10.04 -16.74
N TYR A 12 -6.97 -10.07 -16.35
CA TYR A 12 -6.54 -10.26 -14.99
C TYR A 12 -5.39 -9.33 -14.61
N ALA A 13 -5.28 -9.04 -13.32
CA ALA A 13 -4.10 -8.45 -12.71
C ALA A 13 -3.09 -9.53 -12.34
N GLU A 14 -1.82 -9.32 -12.65
CA GLU A 14 -0.75 -10.27 -12.29
C GLU A 14 0.05 -9.73 -11.09
N ALA A 15 -0.02 -10.44 -9.97
CA ALA A 15 0.54 -10.01 -8.68
C ALA A 15 1.63 -10.97 -8.16
N PHE A 16 2.39 -10.50 -7.18
CA PHE A 16 3.68 -11.05 -6.76
C PHE A 16 3.72 -11.36 -5.26
N PRO A 17 4.44 -12.43 -4.84
CA PRO A 17 4.69 -12.63 -3.42
C PRO A 17 5.59 -11.52 -2.85
N ILE A 18 5.25 -11.00 -1.68
CA ILE A 18 6.04 -10.00 -0.95
C ILE A 18 6.05 -10.33 0.55
N LYS A 19 6.93 -9.72 1.34
CA LYS A 19 6.89 -9.78 2.80
C LYS A 19 6.24 -8.51 3.33
N ILE A 20 5.31 -8.65 4.27
CA ILE A 20 4.55 -7.53 4.84
C ILE A 20 4.72 -7.54 6.34
N GLY A 21 5.17 -6.41 6.89
CA GLY A 21 5.06 -6.09 8.32
C GLY A 21 3.87 -5.16 8.52
N ARG A 22 3.08 -5.38 9.57
CA ARG A 22 1.91 -4.56 9.89
C ARG A 22 2.11 -3.93 11.26
N VAL A 23 1.94 -2.61 11.33
CA VAL A 23 2.24 -1.81 12.51
C VAL A 23 1.02 -0.98 12.84
N LEU A 24 0.62 -0.99 14.12
CA LEU A 24 -0.37 -0.05 14.64
C LEU A 24 0.36 1.10 15.32
N ILE A 25 0.06 2.32 14.89
CA ILE A 25 0.58 3.55 15.48
C ILE A 25 -0.57 4.24 16.19
N THR A 26 -0.48 4.45 17.50
CA THR A 26 -1.45 5.26 18.26
C THR A 26 -0.82 6.60 18.63
N ALA A 27 -1.65 7.62 18.84
CA ALA A 27 -1.19 8.95 19.24
C ALA A 27 -2.25 9.68 20.06
N ALA A 28 -1.94 10.87 20.56
CA ALA A 28 -2.89 11.68 21.34
C ALA A 28 -4.15 12.08 20.53
N THR A 29 -4.05 12.22 19.21
CA THR A 29 -5.18 12.53 18.33
C THR A 29 -5.02 11.81 16.99
N LYS A 30 -6.13 11.62 16.25
CA LYS A 30 -6.11 11.07 14.88
C LYS A 30 -5.11 11.79 13.98
N ARG A 31 -5.04 13.13 14.08
CA ARG A 31 -4.08 13.97 13.36
C ARG A 31 -2.63 13.52 13.60
N TRP A 32 -2.24 13.30 14.86
CA TRP A 32 -0.85 12.96 15.18
C TRP A 32 -0.49 11.53 14.77
N ALA A 33 -1.44 10.59 14.88
CA ALA A 33 -1.24 9.24 14.38
C ALA A 33 -1.06 9.24 12.85
N GLU A 34 -1.87 10.04 12.14
CA GLU A 34 -1.76 10.21 10.69
C GLU A 34 -0.46 10.88 10.26
N VAL A 35 0.01 11.89 10.98
CA VAL A 35 1.31 12.54 10.71
C VAL A 35 2.44 11.51 10.77
N ALA A 36 2.51 10.72 11.85
CA ALA A 36 3.53 9.69 12.01
C ALA A 36 3.42 8.59 10.93
N ALA A 37 2.19 8.13 10.65
CA ALA A 37 1.94 7.12 9.63
C ALA A 37 2.32 7.60 8.22
N THR A 38 2.01 8.86 7.89
CA THR A 38 2.33 9.47 6.59
C THR A 38 3.83 9.58 6.40
N GLU A 39 4.57 10.07 7.41
CA GLU A 39 6.03 10.16 7.36
C GLU A 39 6.66 8.77 7.24
N ALA A 40 6.25 7.82 8.09
CA ALA A 40 6.80 6.46 8.13
C ALA A 40 6.53 5.66 6.86
N THR A 41 5.48 5.99 6.09
CA THR A 41 5.13 5.32 4.83
C THR A 41 5.57 6.10 3.59
N GLY A 42 6.10 7.32 3.75
CA GLY A 42 6.67 8.13 2.69
C GLY A 42 7.88 7.49 1.99
N PHE A 43 8.18 7.95 0.77
CA PHE A 43 9.22 7.35 -0.10
C PHE A 43 9.10 5.82 -0.16
N GLY A 44 7.88 5.34 -0.36
CA GLY A 44 7.49 3.93 -0.24
C GLY A 44 6.58 3.45 -1.36
N THR A 45 6.77 3.92 -2.60
CA THR A 45 5.80 3.67 -3.69
C THR A 45 6.03 2.37 -4.44
N SER A 46 7.29 2.01 -4.71
CA SER A 46 7.64 0.79 -5.43
C SER A 46 9.02 0.28 -5.07
N VAL A 47 9.14 -1.01 -4.73
CA VAL A 47 10.42 -1.66 -4.41
C VAL A 47 11.38 -1.75 -5.60
N ILE A 48 10.96 -1.31 -6.80
CA ILE A 48 11.85 -1.15 -7.96
C ILE A 48 12.95 -0.12 -7.67
N MET A 49 12.63 0.95 -6.93
CA MET A 49 13.58 2.04 -6.65
C MET A 49 13.35 2.78 -5.33
N CYS A 50 12.27 2.51 -4.60
CA CYS A 50 12.11 2.90 -3.20
C CYS A 50 12.68 1.81 -2.27
N PRO A 51 13.07 2.13 -1.03
CA PRO A 51 13.57 1.16 -0.06
C PRO A 51 12.52 0.11 0.36
N ALA A 52 11.24 0.49 0.30
CA ALA A 52 10.10 -0.36 0.58
C ALA A 52 8.90 0.04 -0.29
N GLU A 53 7.87 -0.80 -0.30
CA GLU A 53 6.49 -0.39 -0.55
C GLU A 53 5.80 -0.19 0.80
N ALA A 54 5.14 0.93 1.04
CA ALA A 54 4.51 1.21 2.31
C ALA A 54 3.27 2.08 2.15
N GLY A 55 2.33 1.98 3.09
CA GLY A 55 1.11 2.77 3.03
C GLY A 55 0.28 2.68 4.30
N ILE A 56 -0.62 3.64 4.44
CA ILE A 56 -1.72 3.59 5.43
C ILE A 56 -2.72 2.54 4.94
N GLU A 57 -3.02 1.59 5.81
CA GLU A 57 -4.05 0.58 5.58
C GLU A 57 -5.42 1.17 5.93
N ARG A 58 -5.63 1.48 7.21
CA ARG A 58 -6.88 2.04 7.72
C ARG A 58 -6.68 2.77 9.04
N PHE A 59 -7.68 3.54 9.45
CA PHE A 59 -7.69 4.19 10.76
C PHE A 59 -8.12 3.21 11.88
N ALA A 60 -7.45 3.41 13.02
CA ALA A 60 -7.65 2.91 14.37
C ALA A 60 -8.78 3.59 15.18
N THR A 61 -9.88 2.95 15.61
CA THR A 61 -10.74 3.56 16.66
C THR A 61 -10.12 3.42 18.06
N CYS A 62 -10.58 4.21 19.03
CA CYS A 62 -10.07 4.11 20.41
C CYS A 62 -10.42 2.76 21.07
N GLU A 63 -11.51 2.13 20.66
CA GLU A 63 -12.03 0.90 21.27
C GLU A 63 -11.26 -0.35 20.83
N GLU A 64 -10.60 -0.31 19.66
CA GLU A 64 -9.83 -1.44 19.15
C GLU A 64 -8.33 -1.35 19.46
N THR A 65 -7.84 -0.22 19.97
CA THR A 65 -6.41 -0.03 20.25
C THR A 65 -6.05 -0.44 21.69
N PRO A 66 -4.87 -1.03 21.92
CA PRO A 66 -4.49 -1.52 23.26
C PRO A 66 -4.40 -0.45 24.35
N ASP A 67 -4.18 0.81 23.97
CA ASP A 67 -4.04 1.95 24.90
C ASP A 67 -5.24 2.90 24.93
N GLY A 68 -6.33 2.56 24.24
CA GLY A 68 -7.55 3.36 24.21
C GLY A 68 -7.44 4.66 23.40
N ARG A 69 -6.38 4.83 22.60
CA ARG A 69 -6.12 6.06 21.83
C ARG A 69 -6.40 5.89 20.33
N PRO A 70 -6.71 6.97 19.59
CA PRO A 70 -6.88 6.86 18.15
C PRO A 70 -5.57 6.41 17.49
N GLY A 71 -5.69 5.59 16.44
CA GLY A 71 -4.53 5.02 15.76
C GLY A 71 -4.64 4.94 14.25
N VAL A 72 -3.60 4.40 13.63
CA VAL A 72 -3.50 4.11 12.20
C VAL A 72 -2.74 2.80 12.03
N TYR A 73 -3.31 1.88 11.26
CA TYR A 73 -2.58 0.71 10.77
C TYR A 73 -1.80 1.10 9.52
N ILE A 74 -0.53 0.73 9.48
CA ILE A 74 0.32 0.82 8.29
C ILE A 74 0.84 -0.56 7.90
N GLN A 75 1.15 -0.72 6.62
CA GLN A 75 1.92 -1.86 6.13
C GLN A 75 3.23 -1.38 5.51
N ILE A 76 4.30 -2.14 5.75
CA ILE A 76 5.61 -1.97 5.13
C ILE A 76 5.98 -3.29 4.45
N CYS A 77 6.39 -3.21 3.19
CA CYS A 77 6.53 -4.34 2.30
C CYS A 77 7.90 -4.35 1.61
N THR A 78 8.56 -5.50 1.58
CA THR A 78 9.81 -5.72 0.83
C THR A 78 9.88 -7.15 0.29
N PHE A 79 10.81 -7.44 -0.63
CA PHE A 79 10.94 -8.79 -1.19
C PHE A 79 11.35 -9.86 -0.17
N GLY A 80 12.03 -9.49 0.92
CA GLY A 80 12.64 -10.44 1.85
C GLY A 80 12.57 -9.97 3.30
N TYR A 81 12.52 -10.93 4.23
CA TYR A 81 12.34 -10.62 5.66
C TYR A 81 13.48 -9.80 6.25
N GLU A 82 14.72 -9.96 5.79
CA GLU A 82 15.86 -9.16 6.24
C GLU A 82 15.70 -7.68 5.86
N ALA A 83 15.39 -7.40 4.60
CA ALA A 83 15.10 -6.04 4.14
C ALA A 83 13.87 -5.46 4.85
N LEU A 84 12.85 -6.28 5.12
CA LEU A 84 11.67 -5.85 5.87
C LEU A 84 12.03 -5.45 7.31
N GLU A 85 12.81 -6.26 8.01
CA GLU A 85 13.27 -5.96 9.37
C GLU A 85 14.07 -4.66 9.43
N HIS A 86 14.96 -4.47 8.47
CA HIS A 86 15.72 -3.23 8.32
C HIS A 86 14.81 -2.02 8.10
N GLN A 87 13.84 -2.12 7.18
CA GLN A 87 12.90 -1.04 6.92
C GLN A 87 11.95 -0.75 8.08
N LEU A 88 11.58 -1.76 8.87
CA LEU A 88 10.81 -1.57 10.10
C LEU A 88 11.62 -0.76 11.12
N LEU A 89 12.89 -1.12 11.36
CA LEU A 89 13.77 -0.36 12.26
C LEU A 89 13.92 1.10 11.81
N GLU A 90 14.33 1.32 10.56
CA GLU A 90 14.57 2.69 10.08
C GLU A 90 13.32 3.56 10.13
N ARG A 91 12.18 3.05 9.65
CA ARG A 91 10.94 3.83 9.58
C ARG A 91 10.32 4.04 10.96
N ILE A 92 10.37 3.04 11.84
CA ILE A 92 9.85 3.21 13.21
C ILE A 92 10.76 4.16 14.00
N GLY A 93 12.08 3.92 14.01
CA GLY A 93 13.04 4.72 14.78
C GLY A 93 13.16 6.17 14.28
N GLN A 94 13.12 6.41 12.97
CA GLN A 94 13.34 7.76 12.43
C GLN A 94 12.06 8.56 12.17
N CYS A 95 10.91 7.91 12.01
CA CYS A 95 9.65 8.59 11.65
C CYS A 95 8.56 8.49 12.73
N ILE A 96 8.59 7.46 13.59
CA ILE A 96 7.53 7.22 14.59
C ILE A 96 8.00 7.53 16.00
N LEU A 97 9.16 7.02 16.42
CA LEU A 97 9.78 7.35 17.72
C LEU A 97 10.01 8.86 17.86
N THR A 98 10.36 9.52 16.76
CA THR A 98 10.58 10.97 16.70
C THR A 98 9.28 11.78 16.61
N ALA A 99 8.15 11.14 16.30
CA ALA A 99 6.88 11.83 16.13
C ALA A 99 6.19 12.09 17.49
N PRO A 100 5.48 13.23 17.65
CA PRO A 100 4.87 13.58 18.93
C PRO A 100 3.81 12.56 19.37
N THR A 101 3.88 12.17 20.66
CA THR A 101 2.85 11.40 21.38
C THR A 101 2.66 9.95 20.94
N THR A 102 3.49 9.43 20.03
CA THR A 102 3.26 8.13 19.40
C THR A 102 3.47 6.95 20.36
N SER A 103 2.79 5.85 20.06
CA SER A 103 3.18 4.52 20.53
C SER A 103 2.97 3.50 19.42
N VAL A 104 3.72 2.40 19.48
CA VAL A 104 3.76 1.39 18.43
C VAL A 104 3.36 0.03 18.98
N PHE A 105 2.39 -0.60 18.33
CA PHE A 105 1.87 -1.92 18.65
C PHE A 105 2.00 -2.88 17.45
N ASN A 106 2.04 -4.17 17.76
CA ASN A 106 2.13 -5.24 16.78
C ASN A 106 0.81 -5.39 16.01
N GLY A 107 0.82 -5.14 14.71
CA GLY A 107 -0.36 -5.31 13.86
C GLY A 107 -0.64 -6.77 13.46
N LEU A 108 0.29 -7.69 13.76
CA LEU A 108 0.23 -9.13 13.44
C LEU A 108 0.75 -9.97 14.63
N PRO A 109 0.10 -9.91 15.81
CA PRO A 109 0.59 -10.59 17.02
C PRO A 109 0.60 -12.12 16.88
N ASN A 110 -0.26 -12.68 16.04
CA ASN A 110 -0.37 -14.13 15.81
C ASN A 110 0.50 -14.64 14.65
N ALA A 111 1.32 -13.79 14.02
CA ALA A 111 2.19 -14.22 12.94
C ALA A 111 3.35 -15.07 13.45
N GLU A 112 3.72 -16.12 12.70
CA GLU A 112 4.87 -16.97 13.01
C GLU A 112 6.18 -16.18 13.00
N LYS A 113 6.35 -15.30 12.00
CA LYS A 113 7.53 -14.44 11.92
C LYS A 113 7.30 -13.19 12.79
N GLN A 114 8.10 -13.07 13.84
CA GLN A 114 8.15 -11.91 14.72
C GLN A 114 9.56 -11.29 14.66
N PHE A 115 9.64 -9.97 14.53
CA PHE A 115 10.88 -9.21 14.62
C PHE A 115 10.92 -8.46 15.93
N ASN A 116 12.04 -8.51 16.65
CA ASN A 116 12.21 -7.86 17.95
C ASN A 116 12.53 -6.35 17.82
N ILE A 117 11.74 -5.64 17.02
CA ILE A 117 11.96 -4.22 16.70
C ILE A 117 11.98 -3.36 17.97
N GLY A 118 10.97 -3.50 18.84
CA GLY A 118 10.92 -2.75 20.10
C GLY A 118 12.11 -3.05 21.02
N ALA A 119 12.56 -4.31 21.06
CA ALA A 119 13.74 -4.69 21.84
C ALA A 119 15.05 -4.08 21.30
N LYS A 120 15.11 -3.72 20.02
CA LYS A 120 16.23 -3.03 19.39
C LYS A 120 16.13 -1.52 19.59
N GLU A 121 14.96 -0.93 19.36
CA GLU A 121 14.70 0.51 19.55
C GLU A 121 14.93 0.95 21.00
N ARG A 122 14.67 0.08 21.99
CA ARG A 122 14.85 0.40 23.41
C ARG A 122 16.24 0.91 23.78
N PHE A 123 17.27 0.51 23.04
CA PHE A 123 18.65 0.94 23.30
C PHE A 123 18.85 2.45 23.05
N PHE A 124 17.93 3.13 22.37
CA PHE A 124 17.91 4.59 22.28
C PHE A 124 17.73 5.27 23.66
N GLY A 125 17.20 4.54 24.65
CA GLY A 125 17.07 5.02 26.03
C GLY A 125 18.38 5.07 26.81
N ASP A 126 19.49 4.57 26.26
CA ASP A 126 20.84 4.61 26.87
C ASP A 126 20.87 4.10 28.33
N GLY A 127 20.16 3.01 28.62
CA GLY A 127 20.08 2.38 29.94
C GLY A 127 19.02 2.97 30.86
N LEU A 128 18.25 3.97 30.40
CA LEU A 128 17.11 4.55 31.13
C LEU A 128 15.76 3.97 30.69
N GLU A 129 15.75 3.11 29.66
CA GLU A 129 14.54 2.43 29.24
C GLU A 129 13.99 1.48 30.31
N SER A 130 12.67 1.28 30.31
CA SER A 130 11.99 0.34 31.20
C SER A 130 11.03 -0.57 30.42
N VAL A 131 10.60 -1.66 31.04
CA VAL A 131 9.57 -2.55 30.50
C VAL A 131 8.25 -2.25 31.19
N LYS A 132 7.17 -2.11 30.42
CA LYS A 132 5.80 -1.93 30.89
C LYS A 132 4.92 -3.05 30.33
N GLN A 133 3.97 -3.52 31.11
CA GLN A 133 2.94 -4.45 30.64
C GLN A 133 1.65 -3.66 30.43
N LEU A 134 1.09 -3.69 29.22
CA LEU A 134 -0.18 -3.08 28.88
C LEU A 134 -1.14 -4.16 28.39
N GLY A 135 -2.02 -4.65 29.27
CA GLY A 135 -2.79 -5.87 28.99
C GLY A 135 -1.85 -7.04 28.70
N ASP A 136 -2.03 -7.70 27.56
CA ASP A 136 -1.16 -8.80 27.11
C ASP A 136 0.08 -8.33 26.32
N HIS A 137 0.25 -7.01 26.14
CA HIS A 137 1.34 -6.43 25.37
C HIS A 137 2.54 -6.11 26.26
N LYS A 138 3.70 -6.72 25.94
CA LYS A 138 4.98 -6.38 26.55
C LYS A 138 5.60 -5.19 25.81
N MET A 139 5.66 -4.06 26.49
CA MET A 139 6.10 -2.77 25.94
C MET A 139 7.47 -2.38 26.49
N HIS A 140 8.28 -1.74 25.64
CA HIS A 140 9.44 -0.95 26.05
C HIS A 140 9.05 0.52 26.15
N SER A 141 9.46 1.16 27.24
CA SER A 141 9.25 2.57 27.53
C SER A 141 10.57 3.30 27.45
N ILE A 142 10.72 4.16 26.46
CA ILE A 142 11.97 4.83 26.09
C ILE A 142 11.84 6.31 26.45
N PRO A 143 12.61 6.83 27.42
CA PRO A 143 12.54 8.23 27.81
C PRO A 143 13.02 9.17 26.69
N LEU A 144 12.19 10.14 26.30
CA LEU A 144 12.47 11.18 25.31
C LEU A 144 12.18 12.59 25.89
N MET A 145 12.52 13.64 25.14
CA MET A 145 12.18 15.02 25.52
C MET A 145 10.67 15.24 25.70
N GLY A 146 9.84 14.55 24.92
CA GLY A 146 8.38 14.66 24.95
C GLY A 146 7.67 13.77 25.97
N GLY A 147 8.42 13.06 26.82
CA GLY A 147 7.92 11.98 27.68
C GLY A 147 8.39 10.61 27.19
N ASP A 148 7.66 9.55 27.53
CA ASP A 148 8.02 8.18 27.15
C ASP A 148 7.46 7.82 25.77
N PHE A 149 8.30 7.28 24.88
CA PHE A 149 7.85 6.54 23.71
C PHE A 149 7.64 5.07 24.08
N LEU A 150 6.45 4.53 23.75
CA LEU A 150 6.11 3.13 24.01
C LEU A 150 6.14 2.34 22.71
N ILE A 151 6.84 1.20 22.71
CA ILE A 151 6.90 0.27 21.58
C ILE A 151 6.79 -1.18 22.05
N GLU A 152 5.92 -1.96 21.43
CA GLU A 152 5.78 -3.38 21.71
C GLU A 152 7.06 -4.15 21.34
N GLU A 153 7.41 -5.17 22.13
CA GLU A 153 8.66 -5.92 21.98
C GLU A 153 8.88 -6.44 20.55
N ASN A 154 7.80 -6.94 19.93
CA ASN A 154 7.83 -7.58 18.63
C ASN A 154 6.87 -6.94 17.63
N ILE A 155 7.26 -6.96 16.35
CA ILE A 155 6.39 -6.65 15.21
C ILE A 155 6.32 -7.88 14.30
N GLY A 156 5.09 -8.33 14.03
CA GLY A 156 4.81 -9.49 13.22
C GLY A 156 4.91 -9.21 11.73
N ALA A 157 5.28 -10.23 10.96
CA ALA A 157 5.35 -10.19 9.52
C ALA A 157 4.85 -11.48 8.88
N ILE A 158 4.38 -11.38 7.65
CA ILE A 158 3.84 -12.49 6.87
C ILE A 158 4.31 -12.46 5.42
N ALA A 159 4.12 -13.57 4.70
CA ALA A 159 4.16 -13.57 3.25
C ALA A 159 2.81 -13.09 2.73
N GLY A 160 2.79 -11.91 2.12
CA GLY A 160 1.60 -11.32 1.49
C GLY A 160 1.74 -11.25 -0.03
N ILE A 161 0.97 -10.35 -0.63
CA ILE A 161 0.88 -10.17 -2.06
C ILE A 161 1.02 -8.68 -2.41
N ALA A 162 1.81 -8.37 -3.43
CA ALA A 162 1.96 -7.03 -3.99
C ALA A 162 1.54 -6.99 -5.46
N GLY A 163 0.99 -5.86 -5.91
CA GLY A 163 0.72 -5.64 -7.33
C GLY A 163 -0.64 -6.11 -7.84
N GLY A 164 -1.61 -6.38 -6.94
CA GLY A 164 -3.01 -6.41 -7.39
C GLY A 164 -3.36 -5.05 -7.98
N ASN A 165 -4.02 -4.99 -9.13
CA ASN A 165 -4.21 -3.71 -9.80
C ASN A 165 -5.43 -3.67 -10.72
N PHE A 166 -5.90 -2.45 -11.01
CA PHE A 166 -6.83 -2.21 -12.11
C PHE A 166 -6.59 -0.81 -12.68
N PHE A 167 -6.93 -0.65 -13.96
CA PHE A 167 -6.75 0.58 -14.72
C PHE A 167 -8.11 1.22 -14.97
N ILE A 168 -8.18 2.54 -14.85
CA ILE A 168 -9.38 3.34 -15.05
C ILE A 168 -9.17 4.22 -16.28
N PHE A 169 -9.99 4.02 -17.32
CA PHE A 169 -9.92 4.77 -18.57
C PHE A 169 -11.02 5.84 -18.57
N GLY A 170 -10.63 7.11 -18.65
CA GLY A 170 -11.56 8.25 -18.63
C GLY A 170 -11.53 9.08 -19.91
N ASP A 171 -12.66 9.71 -20.23
CA ASP A 171 -12.79 10.67 -21.34
C ASP A 171 -12.04 11.99 -21.13
N SER A 172 -11.55 12.22 -19.91
CA SER A 172 -10.70 13.32 -19.52
C SER A 172 -9.78 12.89 -18.37
N GLN A 173 -8.70 13.66 -18.15
CA GLN A 173 -7.82 13.44 -17.00
C GLN A 173 -8.55 13.55 -15.67
N MET A 174 -9.43 14.54 -15.54
CA MET A 174 -10.17 14.76 -14.28
C MET A 174 -11.19 13.66 -14.02
N THR A 175 -11.81 13.13 -15.07
CA THR A 175 -12.71 11.99 -14.96
C THR A 175 -11.98 10.77 -14.40
N ALA A 176 -10.85 10.40 -15.00
CA ALA A 176 -10.05 9.25 -14.56
C ALA A 176 -9.48 9.47 -13.15
N LEU A 177 -9.03 10.69 -12.82
CA LEU A 177 -8.49 11.02 -11.51
C LEU A 177 -9.56 10.96 -10.42
N THR A 178 -10.74 11.55 -10.66
CA THR A 178 -11.86 11.52 -9.70
C THR A 178 -12.29 10.08 -9.44
N ALA A 179 -12.37 9.26 -10.48
CA ALA A 179 -12.67 7.83 -10.36
C ALA A 179 -11.60 7.06 -9.58
N ALA A 180 -10.33 7.41 -9.75
CA ALA A 180 -9.22 6.84 -8.99
C ALA A 180 -9.27 7.25 -7.50
N GLU A 181 -9.57 8.51 -7.21
CA GLU A 181 -9.69 9.04 -5.84
C GLU A 181 -10.81 8.33 -5.06
N VAL A 182 -12.02 8.25 -5.62
CA VAL A 182 -13.13 7.55 -4.95
C VAL A 182 -12.87 6.05 -4.79
N ALA A 183 -12.06 5.46 -5.68
CA ALA A 183 -11.65 4.07 -5.54
C ALA A 183 -10.65 3.87 -4.40
N VAL A 184 -9.66 4.75 -4.26
CA VAL A 184 -8.70 4.72 -3.14
C VAL A 184 -9.41 4.94 -1.81
N ASP A 185 -10.33 5.91 -1.73
CA ASP A 185 -11.12 6.17 -0.53
C ASP A 185 -11.93 4.93 -0.12
N ALA A 186 -12.56 4.25 -1.09
CA ALA A 186 -13.31 3.03 -0.81
C ALA A 186 -12.41 1.86 -0.38
N ILE A 187 -11.17 1.78 -0.88
CA ILE A 187 -10.19 0.76 -0.48
C ILE A 187 -9.64 1.05 0.93
N LYS A 188 -9.47 2.31 1.31
CA LYS A 188 -8.92 2.74 2.61
C LYS A 188 -9.78 2.34 3.82
N GLU A 189 -11.04 2.01 3.59
CA GLU A 189 -11.95 1.48 4.61
C GLU A 189 -11.81 -0.04 4.82
N LEU A 190 -11.02 -0.73 3.98
CA LEU A 190 -10.83 -2.18 4.06
C LEU A 190 -9.62 -2.54 4.92
N GLU A 191 -9.80 -3.59 5.73
CA GLU A 191 -8.70 -4.20 6.47
C GLU A 191 -7.81 -5.04 5.54
N GLY A 192 -6.50 -4.94 5.76
CA GLY A 192 -5.51 -5.84 5.19
C GLY A 192 -4.93 -5.41 3.85
N THR A 193 -5.26 -4.22 3.33
CA THR A 193 -4.72 -3.71 2.05
C THR A 193 -4.17 -2.29 2.14
N ILE A 194 -3.15 -1.99 1.33
CA ILE A 194 -2.64 -0.62 1.11
C ILE A 194 -2.57 -0.28 -0.39
N THR A 195 -2.63 1.00 -0.71
CA THR A 195 -2.34 1.56 -2.04
C THR A 195 -1.06 2.39 -1.99
N PRO A 196 0.14 1.83 -2.28
CA PRO A 196 1.42 2.43 -1.89
C PRO A 196 1.86 3.66 -2.71
N PHE A 197 1.21 3.90 -3.85
CA PHE A 197 1.57 5.03 -4.72
C PHE A 197 1.10 6.38 -4.15
N PRO A 198 1.59 7.53 -4.66
CA PRO A 198 1.20 8.84 -4.15
C PRO A 198 -0.32 9.04 -4.23
N GLY A 199 -0.96 9.29 -3.09
CA GLY A 199 -2.43 9.37 -2.99
C GLY A 199 -3.15 8.06 -3.34
N GLY A 200 -2.43 6.93 -3.37
CA GLY A 200 -2.93 5.62 -3.80
C GLY A 200 -2.97 5.39 -5.31
N ILE A 201 -2.49 6.35 -6.11
CA ILE A 201 -2.77 6.41 -7.56
C ILE A 201 -1.47 6.40 -8.38
N VAL A 202 -1.41 5.52 -9.38
CA VAL A 202 -0.33 5.46 -10.36
C VAL A 202 -0.69 6.31 -11.57
N ALA A 203 0.03 7.42 -11.76
CA ALA A 203 -0.10 8.28 -12.94
C ALA A 203 0.77 7.83 -14.14
N SER A 204 1.83 7.04 -13.88
CA SER A 204 2.86 6.77 -14.87
C SER A 204 2.58 5.54 -15.74
N GLY A 205 2.16 4.43 -15.12
CA GLY A 205 2.15 3.10 -15.73
C GLY A 205 3.55 2.63 -16.17
N SER A 206 3.86 1.34 -16.07
CA SER A 206 5.17 0.85 -16.53
C SER A 206 5.08 -0.48 -17.26
N LYS A 207 6.09 -0.75 -18.09
CA LYS A 207 6.38 -2.07 -18.63
C LYS A 207 7.79 -2.48 -18.20
N SER A 208 8.01 -3.78 -18.10
CA SER A 208 9.35 -4.33 -17.87
C SER A 208 10.27 -4.03 -19.05
N GLY A 209 11.48 -3.57 -18.76
CA GLY A 209 12.50 -3.22 -19.76
C GLY A 209 12.20 -1.97 -20.57
N SER A 210 12.80 -1.90 -21.76
CA SER A 210 12.68 -0.78 -22.70
C SER A 210 12.95 -1.22 -24.12
N ASN A 211 12.16 -0.71 -25.09
CA ASN A 211 12.40 -1.00 -26.51
C ASN A 211 13.65 -0.29 -27.06
N LYS A 212 14.03 0.86 -26.48
CA LYS A 212 15.14 1.71 -26.98
C LYS A 212 16.34 1.73 -26.03
N TYR A 213 16.09 1.71 -24.72
CA TYR A 213 17.10 1.86 -23.67
C TYR A 213 17.32 0.56 -22.89
N ALA A 214 17.14 -0.59 -23.55
CA ALA A 214 17.14 -1.93 -22.95
C ALA A 214 18.40 -2.25 -22.14
N LYS A 215 19.54 -1.62 -22.47
CA LYS A 215 20.84 -1.88 -21.83
C LYS A 215 20.92 -1.41 -20.37
N PHE A 216 20.14 -0.41 -19.98
CA PHE A 216 20.27 0.22 -18.66
C PHE A 216 18.94 0.53 -17.96
N MET A 217 17.81 0.49 -18.68
CA MET A 217 16.49 0.71 -18.07
C MET A 217 15.84 -0.61 -17.67
N LYS A 218 15.56 -0.78 -16.37
CA LYS A 218 14.80 -1.93 -15.83
C LYS A 218 13.31 -1.85 -16.11
N ALA A 219 12.75 -0.65 -16.13
CA ALA A 219 11.36 -0.37 -16.45
C ALA A 219 11.25 0.95 -17.20
N THR A 220 10.26 1.08 -18.08
CA THR A 220 9.93 2.33 -18.77
C THR A 220 8.42 2.49 -18.86
N ALA A 221 7.94 3.69 -19.24
CA ALA A 221 6.53 3.93 -19.50
C ALA A 221 5.94 2.86 -20.44
N ASN A 222 4.71 2.43 -20.18
CA ASN A 222 4.01 1.49 -21.04
C ASN A 222 3.30 2.26 -22.15
N GLU A 223 3.97 2.44 -23.29
CA GLU A 223 3.50 3.25 -24.41
C GLU A 223 2.13 2.83 -24.94
N ARG A 224 1.77 1.55 -24.76
CA ARG A 224 0.46 1.02 -25.14
C ARG A 224 -0.69 1.71 -24.42
N TYR A 225 -0.45 2.21 -23.20
CA TYR A 225 -1.43 2.89 -22.37
C TYR A 225 -1.15 4.39 -22.22
N CYS A 226 -0.35 5.00 -23.11
CA CYS A 226 -0.06 6.44 -23.08
C CYS A 226 -0.97 7.21 -24.06
N PRO A 227 -2.01 7.94 -23.58
CA PRO A 227 -3.01 8.53 -24.49
C PRO A 227 -2.44 9.58 -25.45
N THR A 228 -1.42 10.32 -25.04
CA THR A 228 -0.81 11.41 -25.83
C THR A 228 0.02 10.93 -27.03
N VAL A 229 0.36 9.64 -27.07
CA VAL A 229 1.10 9.01 -28.18
C VAL A 229 0.32 7.89 -28.86
N ARG A 230 -0.98 7.74 -28.55
CA ARG A 230 -1.86 6.71 -29.11
C ARG A 230 -1.68 6.52 -30.62
N ASP A 231 -1.75 7.62 -31.39
CA ASP A 231 -1.69 7.57 -32.87
C ASP A 231 -0.29 7.22 -33.41
N LYS A 232 0.74 7.16 -32.55
CA LYS A 232 2.11 6.78 -32.88
C LYS A 232 2.45 5.34 -32.45
N VAL A 233 1.58 4.68 -31.68
CA VAL A 233 1.81 3.34 -31.13
C VAL A 233 0.85 2.36 -31.81
N PRO A 234 1.33 1.52 -32.76
CA PRO A 234 0.46 0.66 -33.58
C PRO A 234 -0.43 -0.31 -32.80
N ASP A 235 0.04 -0.77 -31.63
CA ASP A 235 -0.62 -1.72 -30.74
C ASP A 235 -1.16 -1.06 -29.46
N THR A 236 -1.54 0.22 -29.57
CA THR A 236 -2.13 0.98 -28.46
C THR A 236 -3.38 0.29 -27.91
N GLN A 237 -3.51 0.34 -26.58
CA GLN A 237 -4.67 -0.13 -25.84
C GLN A 237 -5.59 1.03 -25.42
N ILE A 238 -5.35 2.25 -25.93
CA ILE A 238 -6.15 3.43 -25.63
C ILE A 238 -7.27 3.57 -26.67
N PRO A 239 -8.56 3.44 -26.27
CA PRO A 239 -9.70 3.71 -27.15
C PRO A 239 -9.73 5.15 -27.68
N ALA A 240 -10.49 5.38 -28.76
CA ALA A 240 -10.57 6.68 -29.42
C ALA A 240 -11.12 7.79 -28.52
N ASP A 241 -12.06 7.45 -27.64
CA ASP A 241 -12.77 8.36 -26.72
C ASP A 241 -12.15 8.46 -25.32
N VAL A 242 -10.99 7.82 -25.09
CA VAL A 242 -10.23 7.89 -23.84
C VAL A 242 -9.09 8.91 -23.97
N LYS A 243 -8.96 9.77 -22.95
CA LYS A 243 -7.91 10.81 -22.90
C LYS A 243 -6.94 10.67 -21.73
N ALA A 244 -7.27 9.85 -20.74
CA ALA A 244 -6.43 9.60 -19.58
C ALA A 244 -6.64 8.20 -19.02
N VAL A 245 -5.58 7.66 -18.42
CA VAL A 245 -5.60 6.38 -17.69
C VAL A 245 -4.88 6.60 -16.37
N TYR A 246 -5.48 6.11 -15.29
CA TYR A 246 -4.82 5.94 -14.00
C TYR A 246 -4.86 4.47 -13.60
N GLU A 247 -3.85 4.02 -12.88
CA GLU A 247 -3.78 2.68 -12.31
C GLU A 247 -3.87 2.77 -10.78
N ILE A 248 -4.59 1.84 -10.16
CA ILE A 248 -4.55 1.62 -8.71
C ILE A 248 -3.77 0.34 -8.46
N VAL A 249 -2.69 0.44 -7.70
CA VAL A 249 -1.91 -0.73 -7.23
C VAL A 249 -2.27 -1.00 -5.77
N ILE A 250 -2.47 -2.27 -5.45
CA ILE A 250 -2.95 -2.78 -4.17
C ILE A 250 -1.99 -3.87 -3.70
N ASN A 251 -1.45 -3.68 -2.51
CA ASN A 251 -0.78 -4.73 -1.76
C ASN A 251 -1.70 -5.20 -0.64
N GLY A 252 -1.55 -6.45 -0.20
CA GLY A 252 -2.38 -6.95 0.88
C GLY A 252 -1.91 -8.26 1.49
N VAL A 253 -2.48 -8.56 2.66
CA VAL A 253 -2.07 -9.70 3.50
C VAL A 253 -2.38 -11.06 2.88
N ASN A 254 -3.37 -11.14 1.99
CA ASN A 254 -3.72 -12.35 1.26
C ASN A 254 -4.51 -12.04 -0.03
N GLU A 255 -4.84 -13.08 -0.80
CA GLU A 255 -5.54 -12.95 -2.08
C GLU A 255 -6.99 -12.48 -1.92
N GLU A 256 -7.68 -12.93 -0.87
CA GLU A 256 -9.09 -12.59 -0.61
C GLU A 256 -9.27 -11.09 -0.37
N VAL A 257 -8.42 -10.49 0.48
CA VAL A 257 -8.51 -9.05 0.77
C VAL A 257 -8.18 -8.20 -0.45
N ILE A 258 -7.24 -8.63 -1.30
CA ILE A 258 -6.93 -7.91 -2.54
C ILE A 258 -8.08 -8.01 -3.53
N LYS A 259 -8.68 -9.19 -3.72
CA LYS A 259 -9.87 -9.35 -4.58
C LYS A 259 -11.01 -8.45 -4.10
N LYS A 260 -11.25 -8.39 -2.79
CA LYS A 260 -12.25 -7.49 -2.20
C LYS A 260 -11.93 -6.02 -2.48
N ALA A 261 -10.67 -5.60 -2.30
CA ALA A 261 -10.23 -4.23 -2.56
C ALA A 261 -10.36 -3.86 -4.05
N MET A 262 -9.98 -4.75 -4.97
CA MET A 262 -10.21 -4.55 -6.40
C MET A 262 -11.71 -4.42 -6.72
N ALA A 263 -12.54 -5.32 -6.20
CA ALA A 263 -13.99 -5.29 -6.44
C ALA A 263 -14.65 -4.00 -5.93
N VAL A 264 -14.30 -3.56 -4.71
CA VAL A 264 -14.82 -2.34 -4.09
C VAL A 264 -14.31 -1.09 -4.83
N GLY A 265 -13.01 -1.03 -5.13
CA GLY A 265 -12.42 0.08 -5.87
C GLY A 265 -13.01 0.24 -7.27
N ILE A 266 -13.19 -0.87 -8.00
CA ILE A 266 -13.83 -0.87 -9.32
C ILE A 266 -15.29 -0.40 -9.22
N LYS A 267 -16.07 -0.96 -8.28
CA LYS A 267 -17.47 -0.55 -8.06
C LYS A 267 -17.59 0.95 -7.75
N ALA A 268 -16.66 1.51 -6.98
CA ALA A 268 -16.62 2.95 -6.71
C ALA A 268 -16.22 3.76 -7.96
N ALA A 269 -15.15 3.37 -8.65
CA ALA A 269 -14.65 4.07 -9.83
C ALA A 269 -15.71 4.22 -10.93
N VAL A 270 -16.45 3.15 -11.24
CA VAL A 270 -17.46 3.16 -12.32
C VAL A 270 -18.68 4.02 -12.02
N THR A 271 -18.83 4.56 -10.80
CA THR A 271 -19.89 5.53 -10.49
C THR A 271 -19.63 6.92 -11.07
N VAL A 272 -18.38 7.22 -11.44
CA VAL A 272 -17.99 8.53 -11.96
C VAL A 272 -18.38 8.66 -13.44
N PRO A 273 -19.19 9.67 -13.82
CA PRO A 273 -19.56 9.88 -15.22
C PRO A 273 -18.35 10.13 -16.11
N GLY A 274 -18.31 9.47 -17.27
CA GLY A 274 -17.25 9.60 -18.27
C GLY A 274 -16.13 8.56 -18.15
N VAL A 275 -16.18 7.67 -17.15
CA VAL A 275 -15.38 6.44 -17.14
C VAL A 275 -15.85 5.55 -18.30
N LYS A 276 -14.91 5.04 -19.08
CA LYS A 276 -15.16 4.31 -20.33
C LYS A 276 -14.91 2.82 -20.21
N LYS A 277 -13.85 2.46 -19.49
CA LYS A 277 -13.39 1.08 -19.41
C LYS A 277 -12.60 0.86 -18.13
N ILE A 278 -12.73 -0.34 -17.58
CA ILE A 278 -11.86 -0.90 -16.55
C ILE A 278 -11.06 -2.06 -17.16
N SER A 279 -9.76 -2.07 -16.87
CA SER A 279 -8.85 -3.16 -17.27
C SER A 279 -7.88 -3.47 -16.13
N ALA A 280 -6.90 -4.33 -16.38
CA ALA A 280 -5.83 -4.63 -15.43
C ALA A 280 -4.52 -4.96 -16.15
N GLY A 281 -3.41 -4.63 -15.50
CA GLY A 281 -2.06 -4.91 -15.96
C GLY A 281 -1.61 -6.33 -15.61
N ASN A 282 -1.10 -7.04 -16.61
CA ASN A 282 -0.43 -8.33 -16.45
C ASN A 282 0.80 -8.43 -17.37
N TYR A 283 1.58 -9.49 -17.16
CA TYR A 283 2.81 -9.78 -17.88
C TYR A 283 2.71 -11.09 -18.67
N GLY A 284 1.49 -11.44 -19.11
CA GLY A 284 1.19 -12.65 -19.87
C GLY A 284 1.30 -13.94 -19.04
N GLY A 285 1.21 -13.85 -17.71
CA GLY A 285 1.26 -15.01 -16.80
C GLY A 285 2.65 -15.60 -16.65
N LYS A 286 3.69 -14.82 -16.96
CA LYS A 286 5.08 -15.29 -17.00
C LYS A 286 5.93 -14.83 -15.82
N LEU A 287 5.45 -13.88 -15.02
CA LEU A 287 6.25 -13.24 -13.97
C LEU A 287 5.61 -13.43 -12.58
N GLY A 288 4.34 -13.08 -12.42
CA GLY A 288 3.62 -13.13 -11.16
C GLY A 288 2.99 -14.50 -10.91
N LYS A 289 2.88 -14.85 -9.62
CA LYS A 289 2.27 -16.11 -9.16
C LYS A 289 0.74 -16.03 -9.17
N TYR A 290 0.20 -14.85 -8.90
CA TYR A 290 -1.24 -14.66 -8.68
C TYR A 290 -1.86 -14.01 -9.90
N GLN A 291 -3.00 -14.55 -10.35
CA GLN A 291 -3.79 -14.01 -11.46
C GLN A 291 -5.20 -13.67 -10.96
N LEU A 292 -5.46 -12.38 -10.79
CA LEU A 292 -6.70 -11.86 -10.24
C LEU A 292 -7.61 -11.45 -11.39
N LYS A 293 -8.43 -12.39 -11.88
CA LYS A 293 -9.34 -12.15 -13.01
C LYS A 293 -10.44 -11.17 -12.62
N LEU A 294 -10.66 -10.15 -13.44
CA LEU A 294 -11.62 -9.08 -13.12
C LEU A 294 -13.07 -9.58 -13.09
N HIS A 295 -13.44 -10.49 -14.00
CA HIS A 295 -14.81 -11.00 -14.06
C HIS A 295 -15.14 -11.92 -12.88
N ASP A 296 -14.14 -12.58 -12.27
CA ASP A 296 -14.34 -13.44 -11.09
C ASP A 296 -14.58 -12.63 -9.81
N LEU A 297 -14.49 -11.29 -9.86
CA LEU A 297 -14.72 -10.41 -8.72
C LEU A 297 -16.20 -10.09 -8.49
N PHE A 298 -17.09 -10.47 -9.41
CA PHE A 298 -18.48 -10.01 -9.47
C PHE A 298 -19.49 -11.13 -9.75
#